data_AF-A0A2Z7CN61-F1
#
_entry.id   AF-A0A2Z7CN61-F1
#
_cell.length_a   1.000
_cell.length_b   1.000
_cell.length_c   1.000
_cell.angle_alpha   90.00
_cell.angle_beta   90.00
_cell.angle_gamma   90.00
#
_symmetry.space_group_name_H-M   'P 1'
#
loop_
_entity.id
_entity.type
_entity.pdbx_description
1 polymer ?
#
loop_
_entity_poly.entity_id
_entity_poly.type
_entity_poly.pdbx_seq_one_letter_code
_entity_poly.pdbx_strand_id
1 'polypeptide(L)'
;MKLLSQMWMLGYDAFGYTYGHHEGVVDMIRCLDQTFFLRFDSYWVNGNGGVRAIAGSFGRDAKLEHFLQHIKQDRKPFIETALEPASEALISNALMGHEEFDVKITVVSCITEIIRITAPKEPFTEDQMEDYFKLVNTAYGKLPSLAGRAYSKAVSIIQAVSTFHICVLMLDYESHDPVVEMFHLFLDGIQLTHPQEIPLSMEHIMVLMIQNAGDSEEFVLEAAKILLSALKKGNENVSSCALQLARNVFKTCASDLKNCLPEAVRHMGVAVQEFDDVVTSSLHGITQSDDMVCFSSNFADYSSMID
;
A
#
# COMPACT_ATOMS: atom_id res chain seq x y z
N MET A 1 2.41 -21.55 -6.45
CA MET A 1 2.47 -21.04 -5.07
C MET A 1 3.41 -19.86 -5.13
N LYS A 2 2.86 -18.64 -5.23
CA LYS A 2 3.66 -17.44 -5.55
C LYS A 2 4.64 -17.20 -4.40
N LEU A 3 5.94 -17.04 -4.71
CA LEU A 3 7.05 -16.93 -3.75
C LEU A 3 6.85 -15.79 -2.73
N LEU A 4 5.98 -14.83 -3.04
CA LEU A 4 5.63 -13.67 -2.23
C LEU A 4 4.74 -13.99 -1.02
N SER A 5 3.95 -15.07 -1.08
CA SER A 5 3.18 -15.56 0.08
C SER A 5 4.07 -16.05 1.22
N GLN A 6 5.36 -16.34 0.95
CA GLN A 6 6.37 -16.65 1.97
C GLN A 6 6.99 -15.39 2.59
N MET A 7 7.03 -14.26 1.88
CA MET A 7 7.53 -13.00 2.45
C MET A 7 6.52 -12.36 3.41
N TRP A 8 5.24 -12.63 3.20
CA TRP A 8 4.18 -12.40 4.19
C TRP A 8 4.44 -13.14 5.53
N MET A 9 5.17 -14.26 5.51
CA MET A 9 5.58 -14.98 6.72
C MET A 9 6.82 -14.35 7.39
N LEU A 10 7.71 -13.67 6.67
CA LEU A 10 8.99 -13.20 7.23
C LEU A 10 8.86 -11.94 8.10
N GLY A 11 7.84 -11.11 7.89
CA GLY A 11 7.52 -10.00 8.80
C GLY A 11 7.12 -10.46 10.21
N TYR A 12 6.68 -11.72 10.35
CA TYR A 12 6.28 -12.33 11.61
C TYR A 12 7.48 -12.78 12.47
N ASP A 13 8.49 -13.40 11.85
CA ASP A 13 9.62 -13.99 12.57
C ASP A 13 10.61 -12.94 13.13
N ALA A 14 10.62 -11.73 12.57
CA ALA A 14 11.53 -10.66 13.00
C ALA A 14 11.18 -10.02 14.36
N PHE A 15 9.96 -10.21 14.90
CA PHE A 15 9.47 -9.39 16.01
C PHE A 15 9.10 -10.12 17.32
N GLY A 16 9.38 -11.43 17.45
CA GLY A 16 9.49 -12.09 18.76
C GLY A 16 8.49 -11.66 19.85
N TYR A 17 7.18 -11.69 19.58
CA TYR A 17 6.17 -11.31 20.57
C TYR A 17 5.71 -12.52 21.38
N THR A 18 6.00 -12.49 22.69
CA THR A 18 5.65 -13.51 23.67
C THR A 18 4.13 -13.61 23.91
N TYR A 19 3.69 -14.83 24.26
CA TYR A 19 2.31 -15.27 24.48
C TYR A 19 1.47 -14.37 25.40
N GLY A 20 0.20 -14.12 25.04
CA GLY A 20 -0.74 -13.38 25.89
C GLY A 20 -2.22 -13.53 25.54
N HIS A 21 -2.89 -14.37 26.34
CA HIS A 21 -4.30 -14.38 26.82
C HIS A 21 -5.51 -14.60 25.86
N HIS A 22 -6.28 -15.64 26.21
CA HIS A 22 -7.57 -16.10 25.65
C HIS A 22 -8.72 -15.07 25.67
N GLU A 23 -8.63 -13.99 26.45
CA GLU A 23 -9.75 -13.04 26.66
C GLU A 23 -10.09 -12.21 25.40
N GLY A 24 -9.09 -11.83 24.59
CA GLY A 24 -9.30 -11.00 23.40
C GLY A 24 -10.13 -11.68 22.31
N VAL A 25 -10.01 -13.01 22.17
CA VAL A 25 -10.74 -13.79 21.17
C VAL A 25 -12.21 -13.99 21.58
N VAL A 26 -12.48 -14.21 22.87
CA VAL A 26 -13.84 -14.34 23.40
C VAL A 26 -14.60 -13.00 23.29
N ASP A 27 -13.93 -11.89 23.58
CA ASP A 27 -14.52 -10.56 23.43
C ASP A 27 -14.69 -10.15 21.96
N MET A 28 -13.79 -10.58 21.07
CA MET A 28 -13.97 -10.45 19.61
C MET A 28 -15.21 -11.24 19.15
N ILE A 29 -15.35 -12.51 19.52
CA ILE A 29 -16.53 -13.34 19.17
C ILE A 29 -17.81 -12.68 19.70
N ARG A 30 -17.79 -12.18 20.94
CA ARG A 30 -18.93 -11.45 21.52
C ARG A 30 -19.22 -10.14 20.80
N CYS A 31 -18.19 -9.44 20.32
CA CYS A 31 -18.34 -8.22 19.52
C CYS A 31 -18.92 -8.54 18.15
N LEU A 32 -18.44 -9.59 17.49
CA LEU A 32 -18.94 -10.08 16.21
C LEU A 32 -20.39 -10.51 16.33
N ASP A 33 -20.71 -11.34 17.32
CA ASP A 33 -22.07 -11.79 17.61
C ASP A 33 -23.00 -10.58 17.89
N GLN A 34 -22.58 -9.62 18.72
CA GLN A 34 -23.39 -8.41 18.96
C GLN A 34 -23.49 -7.45 17.75
N THR A 35 -22.51 -7.44 16.86
CA THR A 35 -22.46 -6.53 15.69
C THR A 35 -23.22 -7.09 14.50
N PHE A 36 -23.19 -8.41 14.31
CA PHE A 36 -23.81 -9.12 13.19
C PHE A 36 -25.20 -9.69 13.54
N PHE A 37 -25.42 -10.24 14.73
CA PHE A 37 -26.71 -10.84 15.12
C PHE A 37 -27.82 -9.79 15.26
N LEU A 38 -27.51 -8.56 15.70
CA LEU A 38 -28.47 -7.44 15.74
C LEU A 38 -28.76 -6.81 14.35
N ARG A 39 -27.99 -7.15 13.30
CA ARG A 39 -28.20 -6.67 11.93
C ARG A 39 -29.06 -7.62 11.10
N PHE A 40 -29.03 -8.91 11.37
CA PHE A 40 -29.79 -9.90 10.60
C PHE A 40 -31.26 -10.02 11.02
N ASP A 41 -31.59 -9.77 12.28
CA ASP A 41 -32.94 -10.04 12.80
C ASP A 41 -33.92 -8.85 12.77
N SER A 42 -33.55 -7.68 12.20
CA SER A 42 -34.46 -6.51 12.27
C SER A 42 -34.68 -5.63 11.04
N TYR A 43 -33.89 -5.69 9.95
CA TYR A 43 -34.16 -4.81 8.79
C TYR A 43 -33.79 -5.41 7.43
N TRP A 44 -34.62 -6.34 6.95
CA TRP A 44 -34.86 -6.57 5.51
C TRP A 44 -36.37 -6.65 5.22
N VAL A 45 -37.14 -5.74 5.83
CA VAL A 45 -38.53 -5.48 5.42
C VAL A 45 -38.64 -4.03 4.98
N ASN A 46 -38.82 -3.88 3.67
CA ASN A 46 -39.10 -2.67 2.88
C ASN A 46 -37.91 -1.79 2.50
N GLY A 47 -37.62 -1.82 1.19
CA GLY A 47 -36.74 -0.90 0.50
C GLY A 47 -37.14 0.56 0.74
N ASN A 48 -36.13 1.43 0.75
CA ASN A 48 -36.14 2.88 0.97
C ASN A 48 -35.91 3.41 2.40
N GLY A 49 -35.31 2.63 3.32
CA GLY A 49 -35.07 3.10 4.69
C GLY A 49 -33.68 2.80 5.27
N GLY A 50 -32.58 3.13 4.58
CA GLY A 50 -31.23 2.67 4.92
C GLY A 50 -30.18 3.75 5.20
N VAL A 51 -30.46 4.77 6.01
CA VAL A 51 -29.43 5.78 6.40
C VAL A 51 -29.38 6.06 7.91
N ARG A 52 -30.40 5.65 8.69
CA ARG A 52 -30.50 6.00 10.13
C ARG A 52 -29.95 4.97 11.12
N ALA A 53 -29.62 3.76 10.66
CA ALA A 53 -29.07 2.68 11.52
C ALA A 53 -27.54 2.67 11.62
N ILE A 54 -26.86 3.54 10.86
CA ILE A 54 -25.41 3.48 10.61
C ILE A 54 -24.63 4.21 11.71
N ALA A 55 -25.21 5.26 12.31
CA ALA A 55 -24.63 5.91 13.47
C ALA A 55 -24.48 4.98 14.70
N GLY A 56 -25.38 3.98 14.82
CA GLY A 56 -25.28 2.94 15.85
C GLY A 56 -24.28 1.83 15.52
N SER A 57 -24.03 1.54 14.23
CA SER A 57 -22.99 0.59 13.81
C SER A 57 -21.59 1.19 13.91
N PHE A 58 -21.43 2.51 13.76
CA PHE A 58 -20.13 3.16 13.82
C PHE A 58 -19.39 2.96 15.16
N GLY A 59 -20.13 2.99 16.30
CA GLY A 59 -19.56 2.65 17.61
C GLY A 59 -19.19 1.16 17.76
N ARG A 60 -19.76 0.29 16.93
CA ARG A 60 -19.49 -1.16 16.92
C ARG A 60 -18.35 -1.53 15.96
N ASP A 61 -18.25 -0.86 14.81
CA ASP A 61 -17.15 -1.06 13.85
C ASP A 61 -15.81 -0.61 14.46
N ALA A 62 -15.81 0.52 15.19
CA ALA A 62 -14.65 0.95 15.97
C ALA A 62 -14.28 -0.04 17.10
N LYS A 63 -15.28 -0.74 17.67
CA LYS A 63 -15.08 -1.76 18.70
C LYS A 63 -14.51 -3.05 18.10
N LEU A 64 -15.00 -3.47 16.93
CA LEU A 64 -14.47 -4.59 16.17
C LEU A 64 -13.00 -4.35 15.81
N GLU A 65 -12.69 -3.20 15.21
CA GLU A 65 -11.33 -2.84 14.84
C GLU A 65 -10.37 -2.87 16.04
N HIS A 66 -10.78 -2.28 17.18
CA HIS A 66 -10.00 -2.35 18.41
C HIS A 66 -9.70 -3.79 18.83
N PHE A 67 -10.66 -4.71 18.74
CA PHE A 67 -10.39 -6.12 19.03
C PHE A 67 -9.45 -6.74 18.00
N LEU A 68 -9.67 -6.47 16.71
CA LEU A 68 -8.87 -7.02 15.63
C LEU A 68 -7.38 -6.67 15.80
N GLN A 69 -7.06 -5.43 16.15
CA GLN A 69 -5.69 -4.96 16.40
C GLN A 69 -4.93 -5.75 17.49
N HIS A 70 -5.64 -6.32 18.47
CA HIS A 70 -5.02 -7.00 19.62
C HIS A 70 -4.91 -8.52 19.46
N ILE A 71 -5.47 -9.10 18.39
CA ILE A 71 -5.43 -10.54 18.17
C ILE A 71 -4.06 -10.95 17.62
N LYS A 72 -3.47 -11.94 18.28
CA LYS A 72 -2.26 -12.64 17.84
C LYS A 72 -2.65 -13.86 16.98
N GLN A 73 -1.74 -14.29 16.11
CA GLN A 73 -1.95 -15.43 15.19
C GLN A 73 -1.83 -16.81 15.86
N ASP A 74 -1.94 -16.90 17.18
CA ASP A 74 -1.58 -18.08 17.97
C ASP A 74 -2.64 -19.21 17.96
N ARG A 75 -3.81 -19.03 17.30
CA ARG A 75 -4.84 -20.07 17.09
C ARG A 75 -5.65 -19.93 15.77
N LYS A 76 -5.01 -20.15 14.63
CA LYS A 76 -5.59 -19.91 13.28
C LYS A 76 -6.96 -20.55 13.00
N PRO A 77 -7.21 -21.86 13.20
CA PRO A 77 -8.47 -22.48 12.74
C PRO A 77 -9.72 -21.97 13.46
N PHE A 78 -9.60 -21.67 14.76
CA PHE A 78 -10.72 -21.17 15.57
C PHE A 78 -11.01 -19.70 15.25
N ILE A 79 -9.96 -18.89 15.06
CA ILE A 79 -10.08 -17.47 14.73
C ILE A 79 -10.64 -17.30 13.33
N GLU A 80 -10.21 -18.10 12.35
CA GLU A 80 -10.77 -18.07 10.99
C GLU A 80 -12.28 -18.36 10.97
N THR A 81 -12.72 -19.41 11.68
CA THR A 81 -14.15 -19.76 11.77
C THR A 81 -14.95 -18.67 12.47
N ALA A 82 -14.38 -18.02 13.49
CA ALA A 82 -15.03 -16.91 14.20
C ALA A 82 -15.15 -15.65 13.35
N LEU A 83 -14.18 -15.39 12.46
CA LEU A 83 -14.13 -14.21 11.62
C LEU A 83 -14.99 -14.32 10.35
N GLU A 84 -15.33 -15.53 9.90
CA GLU A 84 -16.03 -15.78 8.63
C GLU A 84 -17.29 -14.88 8.43
N PRO A 85 -18.24 -14.77 9.39
CA PRO A 85 -19.41 -13.90 9.22
C PRO A 85 -19.05 -12.41 9.09
N ALA A 86 -17.96 -12.00 9.77
CA ALA A 86 -17.47 -10.64 9.73
C ALA A 86 -16.83 -10.32 8.38
N SER A 87 -15.99 -11.23 7.91
CA SER A 87 -15.30 -11.15 6.62
C SER A 87 -16.31 -11.04 5.48
N GLU A 88 -17.32 -11.91 5.45
CA GLU A 88 -18.38 -11.88 4.42
C GLU A 88 -19.15 -10.56 4.39
N ALA A 89 -19.47 -10.02 5.57
CA ALA A 89 -20.20 -8.77 5.64
C ALA A 89 -19.33 -7.55 5.27
N LEU A 90 -18.08 -7.49 5.77
CA LEU A 90 -17.16 -6.37 5.53
C LEU A 90 -16.79 -6.23 4.06
N ILE A 91 -16.58 -7.36 3.37
CA ILE A 91 -16.22 -7.35 1.94
C ILE A 91 -17.41 -7.14 1.01
N SER A 92 -18.63 -7.03 1.56
CA SER A 92 -19.82 -6.76 0.75
C SER A 92 -19.79 -5.37 0.11
N ASN A 93 -20.29 -5.28 -1.12
CA ASN A 93 -20.40 -4.01 -1.86
C ASN A 93 -21.19 -2.92 -1.10
N ALA A 94 -22.10 -3.32 -0.20
CA ALA A 94 -22.86 -2.39 0.63
C ALA A 94 -21.97 -1.63 1.64
N LEU A 95 -20.92 -2.26 2.17
CA LEU A 95 -20.00 -1.64 3.13
C LEU A 95 -18.79 -1.02 2.43
N MET A 96 -18.22 -1.71 1.44
CA MET A 96 -17.10 -1.20 0.63
C MET A 96 -17.50 0.04 -0.19
N GLY A 97 -18.72 0.05 -0.73
CA GLY A 97 -19.29 1.15 -1.52
C GLY A 97 -20.10 2.17 -0.72
N HIS A 98 -20.01 2.17 0.62
CA HIS A 98 -20.85 3.01 1.46
C HIS A 98 -20.70 4.52 1.17
N GLU A 99 -21.77 5.31 1.26
CA GLU A 99 -21.70 6.74 0.92
C GLU A 99 -20.80 7.53 1.90
N GLU A 100 -20.93 7.27 3.19
CA GLU A 100 -20.11 7.93 4.23
C GLU A 100 -18.66 7.43 4.19
N PHE A 101 -17.74 8.38 4.00
CA PHE A 101 -16.31 8.12 3.88
C PHE A 101 -15.69 7.49 5.14
N ASP A 102 -16.04 7.98 6.32
CA ASP A 102 -15.53 7.45 7.59
C ASP A 102 -15.90 5.97 7.80
N VAL A 103 -17.07 5.55 7.33
CA VAL A 103 -17.51 4.16 7.37
C VAL A 103 -16.64 3.32 6.44
N LYS A 104 -16.43 3.77 5.19
CA LYS A 104 -15.56 3.08 4.22
C LYS A 104 -14.16 2.84 4.78
N ILE A 105 -13.51 3.88 5.31
CA ILE A 105 -12.13 3.72 5.82
C ILE A 105 -12.08 2.83 7.07
N THR A 106 -13.13 2.85 7.90
CA THR A 106 -13.22 1.92 9.05
C THR A 106 -13.35 0.47 8.59
N VAL A 107 -14.16 0.21 7.55
CA VAL A 107 -14.29 -1.11 6.92
C VAL A 107 -12.95 -1.58 6.36
N VAL A 108 -12.23 -0.71 5.63
CA VAL A 108 -10.88 -1.00 5.12
C VAL A 108 -9.94 -1.35 6.26
N SER A 109 -9.92 -0.56 7.34
CA SER A 109 -9.06 -0.84 8.49
C SER A 109 -9.38 -2.19 9.15
N CYS A 110 -10.65 -2.59 9.23
CA CYS A 110 -11.03 -3.91 9.74
C CYS A 110 -10.55 -5.03 8.81
N ILE A 111 -10.71 -4.85 7.49
CA ILE A 111 -10.24 -5.80 6.48
C ILE A 111 -8.71 -5.95 6.54
N THR A 112 -7.96 -4.85 6.71
CA THR A 112 -6.50 -4.88 6.90
C THR A 112 -6.10 -5.79 8.05
N GLU A 113 -6.80 -5.69 9.18
CA GLU A 113 -6.53 -6.55 10.34
C GLU A 113 -6.96 -7.99 10.11
N ILE A 114 -8.07 -8.25 9.41
CA ILE A 114 -8.47 -9.62 9.04
C ILE A 114 -7.38 -10.25 8.17
N ILE A 115 -6.89 -9.56 7.14
CA ILE A 115 -5.77 -10.01 6.31
C ILE A 115 -4.57 -10.33 7.20
N ARG A 116 -4.17 -9.41 8.09
CA ARG A 116 -3.08 -9.65 9.04
C ARG A 116 -3.30 -10.92 9.88
N ILE A 117 -4.50 -11.15 10.39
CA ILE A 117 -4.80 -12.27 11.30
C ILE A 117 -4.84 -13.60 10.56
N THR A 118 -5.44 -13.65 9.37
CA THR A 118 -5.61 -14.89 8.59
C THR A 118 -4.35 -15.29 7.83
N ALA A 119 -3.32 -14.45 7.83
CA ALA A 119 -2.02 -14.78 7.25
C ALA A 119 -1.48 -16.15 7.67
N PRO A 120 -0.93 -16.98 6.76
CA PRO A 120 -0.65 -16.69 5.35
C PRO A 120 -1.78 -17.13 4.38
N LYS A 121 -3.02 -17.22 4.85
CA LYS A 121 -4.18 -17.56 4.01
C LYS A 121 -4.88 -16.27 3.59
N GLU A 122 -4.95 -16.04 2.28
CA GLU A 122 -5.74 -14.95 1.71
C GLU A 122 -7.22 -15.11 2.10
N PRO A 123 -7.82 -14.12 2.79
CA PRO A 123 -9.19 -14.24 3.30
C PRO A 123 -10.27 -13.97 2.24
N PHE A 124 -9.91 -13.33 1.13
CA PHE A 124 -10.83 -12.87 0.08
C PHE A 124 -10.36 -13.31 -1.30
N THR A 125 -11.24 -13.24 -2.30
CA THR A 125 -10.90 -13.49 -3.70
C THR A 125 -10.05 -12.36 -4.28
N GLU A 126 -9.34 -12.61 -5.39
CA GLU A 126 -8.53 -11.62 -6.11
C GLU A 126 -9.29 -10.32 -6.43
N ASP A 127 -10.48 -10.39 -7.05
CA ASP A 127 -11.31 -9.22 -7.35
C ASP A 127 -11.63 -8.37 -6.10
N GLN A 128 -11.94 -9.05 -4.99
CA GLN A 128 -12.24 -8.39 -3.70
C GLN A 128 -11.01 -7.73 -3.09
N MET A 129 -9.84 -8.35 -3.26
CA MET A 129 -8.57 -7.78 -2.80
C MET A 129 -8.19 -6.56 -3.64
N GLU A 130 -8.44 -6.57 -4.95
CA GLU A 130 -8.23 -5.42 -5.82
C GLU A 130 -9.09 -4.22 -5.38
N ASP A 131 -10.39 -4.45 -5.13
CA ASP A 131 -11.29 -3.42 -4.60
C ASP A 131 -10.87 -2.90 -3.23
N TYR A 132 -10.36 -3.78 -2.36
CA TYR A 132 -9.75 -3.39 -1.09
C TYR A 132 -8.54 -2.47 -1.29
N PHE A 133 -7.63 -2.77 -2.22
CA PHE A 133 -6.45 -1.95 -2.46
C PHE A 133 -6.79 -0.56 -3.02
N LYS A 134 -7.80 -0.45 -3.89
CA LYS A 134 -8.33 0.86 -4.34
C LYS A 134 -8.84 1.69 -3.16
N LEU A 135 -9.50 1.06 -2.18
CA LEU A 135 -9.94 1.77 -0.97
C LEU A 135 -8.80 2.07 0.00
N VAL A 136 -7.75 1.25 0.05
CA VAL A 136 -6.51 1.57 0.79
C VAL A 136 -5.87 2.84 0.24
N ASN A 137 -5.75 2.98 -1.09
CA ASN A 137 -5.29 4.22 -1.72
C ASN A 137 -6.18 5.41 -1.39
N THR A 138 -7.50 5.20 -1.40
CA THR A 138 -8.46 6.21 -0.94
C THR A 138 -8.21 6.65 0.50
N ALA A 139 -7.80 5.73 1.39
CA ALA A 139 -7.39 6.03 2.76
C ALA A 139 -6.10 6.85 2.81
N TYR A 140 -5.09 6.48 2.02
CA TYR A 140 -3.79 7.18 1.95
C TYR A 140 -3.95 8.63 1.51
N GLY A 141 -4.91 8.94 0.65
CA GLY A 141 -5.29 10.32 0.30
C GLY A 141 -5.74 11.19 1.49
N LYS A 142 -5.95 10.61 2.69
CA LYS A 142 -6.24 11.35 3.93
C LYS A 142 -5.05 11.58 4.84
N LEU A 143 -3.90 10.97 4.58
CA LEU A 143 -2.67 11.22 5.35
C LEU A 143 -2.34 12.72 5.44
N PRO A 144 -2.50 13.53 4.38
CA PRO A 144 -2.26 14.98 4.45
C PRO A 144 -3.12 15.78 5.44
N SER A 145 -4.23 15.19 5.93
CA SER A 145 -5.20 15.90 6.78
C SER A 145 -4.68 16.10 8.21
N LEU A 146 -3.71 15.29 8.66
CA LEU A 146 -3.04 15.34 9.98
C LEU A 146 -3.95 15.20 11.22
N ALA A 147 -5.28 15.11 11.03
CA ALA A 147 -6.26 15.03 12.10
C ALA A 147 -7.57 14.40 11.61
N GLY A 148 -8.41 13.98 12.56
CA GLY A 148 -9.71 13.38 12.31
C GLY A 148 -9.67 11.86 12.22
N ARG A 149 -10.85 11.24 12.24
CA ARG A 149 -10.98 9.77 12.30
C ARG A 149 -10.39 9.08 11.07
N ALA A 150 -10.74 9.56 9.88
CA ALA A 150 -10.19 9.04 8.63
C ALA A 150 -8.65 9.08 8.59
N TYR A 151 -8.03 10.16 9.09
CA TYR A 151 -6.58 10.23 9.21
C TYR A 151 -6.05 9.16 10.18
N SER A 152 -6.62 9.05 11.38
CA SER A 152 -6.20 8.04 12.36
C SER A 152 -6.28 6.62 11.80
N LYS A 153 -7.33 6.32 11.02
CA LYS A 153 -7.46 5.01 10.34
C LYS A 153 -6.45 4.85 9.20
N ALA A 154 -6.21 5.87 8.40
CA ALA A 154 -5.18 5.83 7.36
C ALA A 154 -3.78 5.56 7.94
N VAL A 155 -3.47 6.11 9.11
CA VAL A 155 -2.24 5.83 9.85
C VAL A 155 -2.17 4.35 10.29
N SER A 156 -3.25 3.82 10.87
CA SER A 156 -3.30 2.40 11.24
C SER A 156 -3.13 1.48 10.02
N ILE A 157 -3.79 1.81 8.90
CA ILE A 157 -3.71 1.04 7.65
C ILE A 157 -2.28 1.06 7.10
N ILE A 158 -1.64 2.23 6.93
CA ILE A 158 -0.29 2.28 6.34
C ILE A 158 0.74 1.55 7.21
N GLN A 159 0.60 1.62 8.53
CA GLN A 159 1.47 0.91 9.46
C GLN A 159 1.28 -0.60 9.33
N ALA A 160 0.05 -1.10 9.33
CA ALA A 160 -0.22 -2.53 9.17
C ALA A 160 0.23 -3.05 7.79
N VAL A 161 -0.07 -2.32 6.72
CA VAL A 161 0.36 -2.69 5.35
C VAL A 161 1.88 -2.75 5.26
N SER A 162 2.59 -1.78 5.83
CA SER A 162 4.05 -1.74 5.89
C SER A 162 4.63 -2.86 6.76
N THR A 163 4.09 -3.11 7.95
CA THR A 163 4.65 -4.08 8.91
C THR A 163 4.42 -5.52 8.47
N PHE A 164 3.25 -5.82 7.89
CA PHE A 164 2.88 -7.17 7.49
C PHE A 164 3.06 -7.41 5.98
N HIS A 165 3.70 -6.47 5.27
CA HIS A 165 4.00 -6.55 3.85
C HIS A 165 2.76 -6.86 2.98
N ILE A 166 1.57 -6.41 3.40
CA ILE A 166 0.28 -6.73 2.75
C ILE A 166 0.28 -6.24 1.29
N CYS A 167 0.96 -5.12 1.03
CA CYS A 167 1.05 -4.50 -0.29
C CYS A 167 1.62 -5.44 -1.36
N VAL A 168 2.43 -6.43 -0.99
CA VAL A 168 3.04 -7.37 -1.95
C VAL A 168 1.98 -8.21 -2.67
N LEU A 169 0.80 -8.44 -2.06
CA LEU A 169 -0.32 -9.10 -2.73
C LEU A 169 -0.78 -8.34 -3.98
N MET A 170 -0.59 -7.01 -4.05
CA MET A 170 -0.90 -6.24 -5.27
C MET A 170 -0.06 -6.68 -6.48
N LEU A 171 1.17 -7.16 -6.24
CA LEU A 171 2.05 -7.69 -7.30
C LEU A 171 1.60 -9.09 -7.73
N ASP A 172 1.11 -9.89 -6.78
CA ASP A 172 0.58 -11.21 -7.10
C ASP A 172 -0.60 -11.11 -8.07
N TYR A 173 -1.47 -10.10 -7.92
CA TYR A 173 -2.66 -9.94 -8.78
C TYR A 173 -2.39 -9.21 -10.10
N GLU A 174 -1.12 -8.90 -10.43
CA GLU A 174 -0.75 -8.10 -11.61
C GLU A 174 -1.52 -6.74 -11.68
N SER A 175 -1.92 -6.23 -10.51
CA SER A 175 -2.77 -5.06 -10.37
C SER A 175 -1.90 -3.79 -10.32
N HIS A 176 -1.36 -3.38 -11.46
CA HIS A 176 -0.40 -2.27 -11.55
C HIS A 176 -0.98 -0.89 -11.23
N ASP A 177 -2.24 -0.63 -11.61
CA ASP A 177 -2.87 0.70 -11.46
C ASP A 177 -2.92 1.18 -9.99
N PRO A 178 -3.42 0.39 -9.01
CA PRO A 178 -3.36 0.75 -7.60
C PRO A 178 -1.94 0.96 -7.06
N VAL A 179 -0.94 0.22 -7.57
CA VAL A 179 0.44 0.38 -7.10
C VAL A 179 1.02 1.71 -7.58
N VAL A 180 0.78 2.06 -8.84
CA VAL A 180 1.21 3.34 -9.42
C VAL A 180 0.50 4.51 -8.71
N GLU A 181 -0.80 4.40 -8.48
CA GLU A 181 -1.57 5.39 -7.72
C GLU A 181 -1.00 5.59 -6.30
N MET A 182 -0.66 4.50 -5.61
CA MET A 182 -0.06 4.55 -4.27
C MET A 182 1.25 5.36 -4.24
N PHE A 183 2.12 5.17 -5.24
CA PHE A 183 3.38 5.91 -5.34
C PHE A 183 3.15 7.42 -5.47
N HIS A 184 2.20 7.82 -6.32
CA HIS A 184 1.82 9.22 -6.46
C HIS A 184 1.22 9.78 -5.17
N LEU A 185 0.30 9.05 -4.53
CA LEU A 185 -0.30 9.47 -3.26
C LEU A 185 0.72 9.71 -2.14
N PHE A 186 1.78 8.89 -2.07
CA PHE A 186 2.84 9.09 -1.09
C PHE A 186 3.71 10.29 -1.40
N LEU A 187 4.13 10.48 -2.65
CA LEU A 187 4.93 11.63 -3.05
C LEU A 187 4.17 12.95 -2.93
N ASP A 188 2.88 12.97 -3.26
CA ASP A 188 2.03 14.16 -3.15
C ASP A 188 1.60 14.43 -1.71
N GLY A 189 1.42 13.37 -0.91
CA GLY A 189 0.83 13.45 0.42
C GLY A 189 1.81 13.55 1.59
N ILE A 190 3.11 13.29 1.38
CA ILE A 190 4.13 13.36 2.42
C ILE A 190 4.39 14.82 2.86
N GLN A 191 4.39 15.04 4.18
CA GLN A 191 4.61 16.35 4.79
C GLN A 191 5.60 16.26 5.95
N LEU A 192 6.28 17.37 6.24
CA LEU A 192 7.26 17.47 7.34
C LEU A 192 6.61 17.27 8.73
N THR A 193 5.31 17.54 8.83
CA THR A 193 4.53 17.46 10.08
C THR A 193 4.06 16.05 10.43
N HIS A 194 4.26 15.07 9.54
CA HIS A 194 3.91 13.67 9.84
C HIS A 194 4.78 13.13 10.99
N PRO A 195 4.21 12.33 11.90
CA PRO A 195 5.00 11.45 12.78
C PRO A 195 6.00 10.62 11.96
N GLN A 196 7.20 10.40 12.51
CA GLN A 196 8.33 9.79 11.79
C GLN A 196 8.00 8.40 11.23
N GLU A 197 7.10 7.66 11.88
CA GLU A 197 6.67 6.33 11.49
C GLU A 197 5.97 6.34 10.13
N ILE A 198 5.27 7.41 9.76
CA ILE A 198 4.51 7.48 8.50
C ILE A 198 5.44 7.57 7.28
N PRO A 199 6.39 8.52 7.18
CA PRO A 199 7.38 8.52 6.11
C PRO A 199 8.17 7.21 5.99
N LEU A 200 8.51 6.59 7.13
CA LEU A 200 9.21 5.29 7.13
C LEU A 200 8.33 4.18 6.54
N SER A 201 7.03 4.14 6.87
CA SER A 201 6.10 3.19 6.25
C SER A 201 5.91 3.44 4.75
N MET A 202 5.82 4.71 4.31
CA MET A 202 5.75 5.04 2.88
C MET A 202 6.98 4.54 2.13
N GLU A 203 8.18 4.86 2.64
CA GLU A 203 9.46 4.43 2.07
C GLU A 203 9.55 2.91 1.99
N HIS A 204 9.25 2.23 3.10
CA HIS A 204 9.33 0.77 3.19
C HIS A 204 8.38 0.10 2.20
N ILE A 205 7.14 0.56 2.09
CA ILE A 205 6.16 0.03 1.14
C ILE A 205 6.68 0.22 -0.31
N MET A 206 7.13 1.42 -0.69
CA MET A 206 7.63 1.67 -2.05
C MET A 206 8.83 0.78 -2.39
N VAL A 207 9.76 0.60 -1.45
CA VAL A 207 10.92 -0.29 -1.59
C VAL A 207 10.47 -1.74 -1.77
N LEU A 208 9.55 -2.23 -0.92
CA LEU A 208 9.02 -3.58 -1.03
C LEU A 208 8.40 -3.82 -2.40
N MET A 209 7.62 -2.88 -2.93
CA MET A 209 6.99 -3.06 -4.24
C MET A 209 8.01 -3.20 -5.36
N ILE A 210 9.06 -2.37 -5.38
CA ILE A 210 10.10 -2.44 -6.42
C ILE A 210 10.91 -3.74 -6.31
N GLN A 211 11.35 -4.09 -5.10
CA GLN A 211 12.18 -5.28 -4.88
C GLN A 211 11.46 -6.60 -5.15
N ASN A 212 10.12 -6.60 -5.01
CA ASN A 212 9.29 -7.79 -5.20
C ASN A 212 8.60 -7.83 -6.56
N ALA A 213 8.84 -6.85 -7.44
CA ALA A 213 8.24 -6.80 -8.76
C ALA A 213 8.56 -8.03 -9.64
N GLY A 214 9.56 -8.83 -9.27
CA GLY A 214 9.97 -10.01 -10.02
C GLY A 214 10.40 -9.62 -11.44
N ASP A 215 9.77 -10.26 -12.43
CA ASP A 215 10.05 -10.03 -13.86
C ASP A 215 9.10 -8.98 -14.49
N SER A 216 8.33 -8.23 -13.68
CA SER A 216 7.39 -7.21 -14.16
C SER A 216 8.11 -5.93 -14.62
N GLU A 217 8.80 -5.98 -15.75
CA GLU A 217 9.57 -4.86 -16.32
C GLU A 217 8.73 -3.58 -16.53
N GLU A 218 7.46 -3.73 -16.93
CA GLU A 218 6.53 -2.61 -17.15
C GLU A 218 6.32 -1.80 -15.86
N PHE A 219 6.00 -2.47 -14.76
CA PHE A 219 5.84 -1.83 -13.45
C PHE A 219 7.14 -1.18 -12.97
N VAL A 220 8.27 -1.88 -13.05
CA VAL A 220 9.56 -1.35 -12.58
C VAL A 220 9.94 -0.10 -13.37
N LEU A 221 9.69 -0.10 -14.69
CA LEU A 221 9.88 1.05 -15.56
C LEU A 221 8.99 2.23 -15.16
N GLU A 222 7.72 1.99 -14.85
CA GLU A 222 6.80 3.06 -14.43
C GLU A 222 7.17 3.62 -13.06
N ALA A 223 7.49 2.75 -12.08
CA ALA A 223 8.01 3.16 -10.78
C ALA A 223 9.29 4.01 -10.93
N ALA A 224 10.19 3.63 -11.84
CA ALA A 224 11.39 4.42 -12.15
C ALA A 224 11.03 5.81 -12.69
N LYS A 225 10.09 5.93 -13.62
CA LYS A 225 9.65 7.23 -14.16
C LYS A 225 9.07 8.14 -13.07
N ILE A 226 8.26 7.57 -12.17
CA ILE A 226 7.67 8.33 -11.04
C ILE A 226 8.77 8.89 -10.14
N LEU A 227 9.74 8.05 -9.75
CA LEU A 227 10.88 8.48 -8.94
C LEU A 227 11.74 9.52 -9.66
N LEU A 228 12.02 9.33 -10.96
CA LEU A 228 12.79 10.27 -11.77
C LEU A 228 12.10 11.63 -11.91
N SER A 229 10.77 11.65 -12.05
CA SER A 229 9.99 12.88 -12.08
C SER A 229 10.16 13.69 -10.78
N ALA A 230 10.12 13.02 -9.63
CA ALA A 230 10.39 13.64 -8.34
C ALA A 230 11.85 14.09 -8.17
N LEU A 231 12.80 13.37 -8.77
CA LEU A 231 14.25 13.63 -8.69
C LEU A 231 14.77 14.60 -9.77
N LYS A 232 13.91 15.16 -10.62
CA LYS A 232 14.31 16.19 -11.59
C LYS A 232 14.68 17.49 -10.85
N LYS A 233 15.89 17.99 -11.06
CA LYS A 233 16.37 19.26 -10.51
C LYS A 233 15.50 20.41 -11.01
N GLY A 234 15.24 21.37 -10.13
CA GLY A 234 14.40 22.54 -10.44
C GLY A 234 12.91 22.23 -10.57
N ASN A 235 12.44 21.04 -10.16
CA ASN A 235 11.02 20.74 -10.07
C ASN A 235 10.40 21.43 -8.84
N GLU A 236 9.86 22.63 -9.04
CA GLU A 236 9.23 23.44 -7.98
C GLU A 236 7.94 22.82 -7.43
N ASN A 237 7.35 21.85 -8.13
CA ASN A 237 6.11 21.18 -7.71
C ASN A 237 6.36 20.09 -6.66
N VAL A 238 7.62 19.69 -6.42
CA VAL A 238 7.97 18.58 -5.52
C VAL A 238 8.42 19.14 -4.18
N SER A 239 7.76 18.71 -3.11
CA SER A 239 8.14 19.11 -1.74
C SER A 239 9.52 18.55 -1.35
N SER A 240 10.20 19.19 -0.40
CA SER A 240 11.47 18.67 0.11
C SER A 240 11.34 17.28 0.74
N CYS A 241 10.19 16.98 1.36
CA CYS A 241 9.87 15.66 1.90
C CYS A 241 9.69 14.62 0.79
N ALA A 242 8.98 14.97 -0.29
CA ALA A 242 8.79 14.09 -1.44
C ALA A 242 10.10 13.79 -2.16
N LEU A 243 10.95 14.81 -2.34
CA LEU A 243 12.29 14.64 -2.89
C LEU A 243 13.15 13.71 -2.02
N GLN A 244 13.07 13.86 -0.69
CA GLN A 244 13.82 13.00 0.23
C GLN A 244 13.32 11.55 0.21
N LEU A 245 12.00 11.34 0.19
CA LEU A 245 11.39 10.02 0.05
C LEU A 245 11.84 9.35 -1.25
N ALA A 246 11.71 10.05 -2.38
CA ALA A 246 12.15 9.55 -3.68
C ALA A 246 13.65 9.21 -3.70
N ARG A 247 14.51 10.06 -3.10
CA ARG A 247 15.95 9.79 -2.97
C ARG A 247 16.21 8.52 -2.18
N ASN A 248 15.54 8.33 -1.04
CA ASN A 248 15.76 7.16 -0.20
C ASN A 248 15.34 5.88 -0.91
N VAL A 249 14.12 5.86 -1.48
CA VAL A 249 13.61 4.72 -2.26
C VAL A 249 14.55 4.40 -3.43
N PHE A 250 14.94 5.41 -4.21
CA PHE A 250 15.84 5.21 -5.36
C PHE A 250 17.21 4.65 -4.96
N LYS A 251 17.81 5.14 -3.86
CA LYS A 251 19.09 4.61 -3.35
C LYS A 251 18.97 3.15 -2.96
N THR A 252 17.92 2.82 -2.21
CA THR A 252 17.69 1.46 -1.70
C THR A 252 17.42 0.48 -2.84
N CYS A 253 16.70 0.91 -3.88
CA CYS A 253 16.35 0.09 -5.04
C CYS A 253 17.29 0.26 -6.25
N ALA A 254 18.49 0.82 -6.07
CA ALA A 254 19.35 1.18 -7.20
C ALA A 254 19.76 -0.03 -8.07
N SER A 255 19.96 -1.20 -7.47
CA SER A 255 20.23 -2.45 -8.20
C SER A 255 19.02 -2.96 -8.96
N ASP A 256 17.83 -2.83 -8.36
CA ASP A 256 16.56 -3.32 -8.92
C ASP A 256 16.12 -2.46 -10.12
N LEU A 257 16.40 -1.16 -10.06
CA LEU A 257 16.09 -0.21 -11.14
C LEU A 257 17.13 -0.18 -12.26
N LYS A 258 18.32 -0.78 -12.06
CA LYS A 258 19.50 -0.62 -12.92
C LYS A 258 19.19 -0.82 -14.40
N ASN A 259 18.48 -1.89 -14.74
CA ASN A 259 18.24 -2.29 -16.13
C ASN A 259 17.23 -1.40 -16.84
N CYS A 260 16.20 -0.90 -16.15
CA CYS A 260 15.16 -0.06 -16.73
C CYS A 260 15.55 1.44 -16.78
N LEU A 261 16.56 1.84 -15.99
CA LEU A 261 16.90 3.26 -15.79
C LEU A 261 17.27 4.01 -17.08
N PRO A 262 18.06 3.45 -18.02
CA PRO A 262 18.36 4.13 -19.29
C PRO A 262 17.10 4.39 -20.12
N GLU A 263 16.18 3.43 -20.14
CA GLU A 263 14.91 3.56 -20.85
C GLU A 263 13.97 4.57 -20.17
N ALA A 264 13.88 4.56 -18.84
CA ALA A 264 13.09 5.52 -18.08
C ALA A 264 13.56 6.96 -18.36
N VAL A 265 14.88 7.22 -18.34
CA VAL A 265 15.45 8.53 -18.66
C VAL A 265 15.14 8.94 -20.10
N ARG A 266 15.25 8.01 -21.06
CA ARG A 266 14.90 8.27 -22.47
C ARG A 266 13.44 8.70 -22.62
N HIS A 267 12.51 8.04 -21.92
CA HIS A 267 11.09 8.40 -21.94
C HIS A 267 10.81 9.78 -21.34
N MET A 268 11.58 10.18 -20.32
CA MET A 268 11.44 11.51 -19.71
C MET A 268 11.89 12.64 -20.64
N GLY A 269 12.77 12.37 -21.61
CA GLY A 269 13.29 13.39 -22.54
C GLY A 269 14.12 14.49 -21.86
N VAL A 270 14.69 14.19 -20.68
CA VAL A 270 15.45 15.13 -19.84
C VAL A 270 16.93 14.71 -19.83
N ALA A 271 17.84 15.68 -19.89
CA ALA A 271 19.28 15.37 -19.84
C ALA A 271 19.66 14.77 -18.48
N VAL A 272 20.55 13.77 -18.46
CA VAL A 272 20.95 13.05 -17.23
C VAL A 272 21.40 14.01 -16.12
N GLN A 273 22.09 15.09 -16.49
CA GLN A 273 22.65 16.08 -15.57
C GLN A 273 21.59 16.92 -14.86
N GLU A 274 20.37 16.96 -15.40
CA GLU A 274 19.22 17.63 -14.80
C GLU A 274 18.53 16.77 -13.73
N PHE A 275 18.97 15.54 -13.48
CA PHE A 275 18.50 14.74 -12.34
C PHE A 275 19.38 14.92 -11.11
N ASP A 276 18.82 14.57 -9.96
CA ASP A 276 19.51 14.47 -8.68
C ASP A 276 20.79 13.62 -8.78
N ASP A 277 21.80 13.96 -7.97
CA ASP A 277 23.12 13.34 -8.05
C ASP A 277 23.05 11.82 -7.82
N VAL A 278 22.05 11.34 -7.07
CA VAL A 278 21.80 9.90 -6.90
C VAL A 278 21.54 9.18 -8.23
N VAL A 279 20.76 9.79 -9.13
CA VAL A 279 20.42 9.23 -10.43
C VAL A 279 21.65 9.21 -11.32
N THR A 280 22.37 10.34 -11.37
CA THR A 280 23.58 10.47 -12.19
C THR A 280 24.65 9.46 -11.79
N SER A 281 24.82 9.22 -10.49
CA SER A 281 25.80 8.28 -9.95
C SER A 281 25.46 6.83 -10.32
N SER A 282 24.19 6.45 -10.22
CA SER A 282 23.73 5.11 -10.62
C SER A 282 23.91 4.86 -12.13
N LEU A 283 23.61 5.85 -12.98
CA LEU A 283 23.81 5.75 -14.44
C LEU A 283 25.30 5.65 -14.83
N HIS A 284 26.17 6.40 -14.17
CA HIS A 284 27.62 6.32 -14.42
C HIS A 284 28.16 4.92 -14.10
N GLY A 285 27.68 4.30 -13.02
CA GLY A 285 28.01 2.93 -12.66
C GLY A 285 27.57 1.88 -13.70
N ILE A 286 26.48 2.13 -14.42
CA ILE A 286 26.02 1.26 -15.54
C ILE A 286 27.00 1.35 -16.71
N THR A 287 27.39 2.56 -17.11
CA THR A 287 28.31 2.78 -18.25
C THR A 287 29.73 2.22 -18.04
N GLN A 288 30.10 1.89 -16.80
CA GLN A 288 31.39 1.30 -16.46
C GLN A 288 31.33 -0.23 -16.27
N SER A 289 30.13 -0.82 -16.12
CA SER A 289 29.98 -2.27 -15.89
C SER A 289 29.66 -3.08 -17.13
N ASP A 290 29.26 -2.45 -18.23
CA ASP A 290 29.01 -3.13 -19.50
C ASP A 290 30.23 -2.98 -20.40
N ASP A 291 30.65 -4.10 -20.99
CA ASP A 291 31.63 -4.16 -22.05
C ASP A 291 31.39 -3.06 -23.08
N MET A 292 32.48 -2.36 -23.41
CA MET A 292 32.64 -1.44 -24.53
C MET A 292 31.67 -1.76 -25.69
N VAL A 293 30.65 -0.91 -25.93
CA VAL A 293 30.10 -0.46 -27.23
C VAL A 293 28.75 0.27 -27.07
N CYS A 294 28.66 1.48 -27.68
CA CYS A 294 27.45 2.23 -28.05
C CYS A 294 26.66 3.08 -27.03
N PHE A 295 27.32 4.00 -26.31
CA PHE A 295 26.62 5.21 -25.79
C PHE A 295 27.18 6.55 -26.29
N SER A 296 28.21 6.54 -27.15
CA SER A 296 28.89 7.77 -27.59
C SER A 296 28.57 8.25 -29.01
N SER A 297 27.65 7.62 -29.77
CA SER A 297 27.47 7.99 -31.19
C SER A 297 26.14 8.65 -31.59
N ASN A 298 25.09 8.71 -30.76
CA ASN A 298 23.77 9.13 -31.28
C ASN A 298 23.32 10.56 -30.95
N PHE A 299 24.18 11.41 -30.36
CA PHE A 299 23.86 12.83 -30.17
C PHE A 299 24.44 13.76 -31.25
N ALA A 300 25.24 13.24 -32.19
CA ALA A 300 25.91 14.05 -33.22
C ALA A 300 25.22 14.06 -34.60
N ASP A 301 24.30 13.14 -34.89
CA ASP A 301 23.84 12.90 -36.28
C ASP A 301 22.49 13.53 -36.67
N TYR A 302 21.89 14.38 -35.83
CA TYR A 302 20.63 15.07 -36.19
C TYR A 302 20.81 16.54 -36.62
N SER A 303 22.04 17.07 -36.67
CA SER A 303 22.30 18.44 -37.11
C SER A 303 22.63 18.58 -38.61
N SER A 304 22.56 17.50 -39.40
CA SER A 304 22.93 17.49 -40.84
C SER A 304 21.77 17.16 -41.79
N MET A 305 20.52 17.17 -41.33
CA MET A 305 19.33 16.95 -42.17
C MET A 305 18.34 18.12 -42.16
N ILE A 306 18.86 19.35 -42.12
CA ILE A 306 18.14 20.54 -42.58
C ILE A 306 19.11 21.37 -43.43
N ASP A 307 19.11 21.09 -44.73
CA ASP A 307 19.39 22.02 -45.83
C ASP A 307 18.55 21.59 -47.04
#